data_AF-A0A4D7C603-F1
#
_entry.id   AF-A0A4D7C603-F1
#
_cell.length_a   1.000
_cell.length_b   1.000
_cell.length_c   1.000
_cell.angle_alpha   90.00
_cell.angle_beta   90.00
_cell.angle_gamma   90.00
#
_symmetry.space_group_name_H-M   'P 1'
#
loop_
_entity.id
_entity.type
_entity.pdbx_description
1 polymer ?
#
loop_
_entity_poly.entity_id
_entity_poly.type
_entity_poly.pdbx_seq_one_letter_code
_entity_poly.pdbx_strand_id
1 'polypeptide(L)'
;MNGVSESLQVTGFERLVVRAPDQGGSFSGGNGDDIFIGGAGYDSFNVGWGFDSVDGGTGNDGLGLDFNAAASGVTIARSSSGPDFTYSATSGGQILASGQATSIERLSIYDSRFDDVLNGGDGDDYFSLTRGHDIVSGGAGFDQVFTLSTVMVMALILLPSLLEQKNSPLSQRAVMQLFHLPYLQVLKV
;
A
#
# COMPACT_ATOMS: atom_id res chain seq x y z
N MET A 1 31.90 3.29 9.22
CA MET A 1 32.16 4.29 8.16
C MET A 1 30.97 5.23 8.16
N ASN A 2 31.17 6.52 8.38
CA ASN A 2 30.08 7.50 8.39
C ASN A 2 29.72 7.79 6.94
N GLY A 3 28.63 7.20 6.46
CA GLY A 3 28.09 7.47 5.13
C GLY A 3 27.69 8.93 5.05
N VAL A 4 28.32 9.68 4.15
CA VAL A 4 27.78 10.95 3.69
C VAL A 4 26.53 10.60 2.88
N SER A 5 25.36 10.96 3.41
CA SER A 5 24.13 10.97 2.63
C SER A 5 24.23 12.09 1.60
N GLU A 6 24.64 11.77 0.39
CA GLU A 6 24.53 12.72 -0.72
C GLU A 6 23.05 12.86 -1.10
N SER A 7 22.47 14.03 -0.84
CA SER A 7 21.11 14.35 -1.29
C SER A 7 21.17 14.91 -2.71
N LEU A 8 20.71 14.14 -3.70
CA LEU A 8 20.48 14.64 -5.04
C LEU A 8 19.09 15.28 -5.10
N GLN A 9 19.03 16.60 -5.35
CA GLN A 9 17.78 17.29 -5.66
C GLN A 9 17.68 17.48 -7.17
N VAL A 10 16.72 16.81 -7.78
CA VAL A 10 16.40 16.90 -9.22
C VAL A 10 14.96 17.40 -9.35
N THR A 11 14.74 18.37 -10.24
CA THR A 11 13.40 18.96 -10.49
C THR A 11 13.24 19.22 -11.99
N GLY A 12 11.99 19.19 -12.48
CA GLY A 12 11.67 19.50 -13.88
C GLY A 12 12.06 18.42 -14.89
N PHE A 13 12.26 17.18 -14.43
CA PHE A 13 12.44 16.01 -15.30
C PHE A 13 11.19 15.15 -15.25
N GLU A 14 10.80 14.59 -16.39
CA GLU A 14 9.65 13.68 -16.50
C GLU A 14 10.00 12.24 -16.09
N ARG A 15 11.29 11.93 -15.95
CA ARG A 15 11.80 10.61 -15.57
C ARG A 15 13.09 10.70 -14.77
N LEU A 16 13.08 10.10 -13.59
CA LEU A 16 14.26 9.75 -12.81
C LEU A 16 14.63 8.28 -13.07
N VAL A 17 15.93 7.99 -13.19
CA VAL A 17 16.44 6.62 -13.20
C VAL A 17 17.43 6.46 -12.06
N VAL A 18 17.10 5.62 -11.09
CA VAL A 18 17.91 5.33 -9.92
C VAL A 18 18.42 3.90 -9.97
N ARG A 19 19.72 3.73 -9.71
CA ARG A 19 20.37 2.43 -9.55
C ARG A 19 21.08 2.41 -8.21
N ALA A 20 20.62 1.52 -7.35
CA ALA A 20 21.14 1.33 -6.02
C ALA A 20 22.43 0.49 -6.01
N PRO A 21 23.31 0.68 -5.01
CA PRO A 21 24.45 -0.19 -4.74
C PRO A 21 24.04 -1.45 -3.95
N ASP A 22 24.89 -2.47 -3.95
CA ASP A 22 24.66 -3.80 -3.33
C ASP A 22 24.60 -3.83 -1.78
N GLN A 23 24.23 -2.74 -1.11
CA GLN A 23 24.22 -2.62 0.36
C GLN A 23 22.88 -2.12 0.93
N GLY A 24 21.83 -2.03 0.10
CA GLY A 24 20.56 -1.43 0.44
C GLY A 24 20.60 0.09 0.42
N GLY A 25 19.46 0.71 0.13
CA GLY A 25 19.31 2.15 0.05
C GLY A 25 17.89 2.66 0.25
N SER A 26 17.75 3.98 0.27
CA SER A 26 16.47 4.66 0.37
C SER A 26 16.34 5.66 -0.77
N PHE A 27 15.28 5.53 -1.57
CA PHE A 27 15.14 6.23 -2.83
C PHE A 27 13.79 6.93 -2.89
N SER A 28 13.75 8.10 -3.54
CA SER A 28 12.51 8.84 -3.76
C SER A 28 12.44 9.39 -5.18
N GLY A 29 11.31 9.19 -5.84
CA GLY A 29 11.04 9.63 -7.22
C GLY A 29 10.37 11.00 -7.29
N GLY A 30 9.34 11.16 -6.46
CA GLY A 30 8.55 12.39 -6.44
C GLY A 30 7.45 12.31 -7.50
N ASN A 31 7.32 13.32 -8.34
CA ASN A 31 6.35 13.27 -9.44
C ASN A 31 7.09 12.93 -10.73
N GLY A 32 6.53 12.03 -11.54
CA GLY A 32 7.11 11.64 -12.83
C GLY A 32 6.96 10.15 -13.09
N ASP A 33 7.42 9.70 -14.25
CA ASP A 33 7.45 8.27 -14.56
C ASP A 33 8.86 7.74 -14.30
N ASP A 34 9.09 7.21 -13.10
CA ASP A 34 10.42 6.91 -12.59
C ASP A 34 10.80 5.42 -12.70
N ILE A 35 12.10 5.14 -12.72
CA ILE A 35 12.65 3.78 -12.79
C ILE A 35 13.65 3.57 -11.65
N PHE A 36 13.40 2.57 -10.82
CA PHE A 36 14.25 2.16 -9.71
C PHE A 36 14.76 0.74 -9.90
N ILE A 37 16.05 0.54 -9.62
CA ILE A 37 16.71 -0.78 -9.62
C ILE A 37 17.51 -0.89 -8.31
N GLY A 38 17.04 -1.73 -7.37
CA GLY A 38 17.59 -1.94 -6.02
C GLY A 38 18.86 -2.79 -5.96
N GLY A 39 18.99 -3.78 -6.84
CA GLY A 39 20.17 -4.63 -6.82
C GLY A 39 20.15 -5.56 -5.61
N ALA A 40 21.12 -5.44 -4.69
CA ALA A 40 21.16 -6.28 -3.50
C ALA A 40 21.09 -5.44 -2.23
N GLY A 41 20.42 -5.96 -1.19
CA GLY A 41 20.40 -5.36 0.13
C GLY A 41 18.99 -5.27 0.71
N TYR A 42 18.75 -4.26 1.53
CA TYR A 42 17.41 -3.94 2.00
C TYR A 42 17.08 -2.55 1.47
N ASP A 43 16.34 -2.49 0.37
CA ASP A 43 16.00 -1.27 -0.31
C ASP A 43 14.62 -0.74 0.11
N SER A 44 14.46 0.58 0.06
CA SER A 44 13.20 1.26 0.36
C SER A 44 12.93 2.32 -0.70
N PHE A 45 11.84 2.17 -1.44
CA PHE A 45 11.47 3.03 -2.55
C PHE A 45 10.23 3.84 -2.21
N ASN A 46 10.31 5.17 -2.25
CA ASN A 46 9.13 6.05 -2.26
C ASN A 46 8.96 6.60 -3.68
N VAL A 47 8.17 5.92 -4.48
CA VAL A 47 8.05 6.22 -5.91
C VAL A 47 7.34 7.55 -6.17
N GLY A 48 6.33 7.87 -5.36
CA GLY A 48 5.56 9.10 -5.49
C GLY A 48 4.41 8.98 -6.50
N TRP A 49 4.20 9.99 -7.34
CA TRP A 49 3.08 10.07 -8.29
C TRP A 49 3.55 9.88 -9.73
N GLY A 50 2.73 9.22 -10.55
CA GLY A 50 3.04 8.94 -11.96
C GLY A 50 2.96 7.46 -12.30
N PHE A 51 3.62 7.06 -13.40
CA PHE A 51 3.76 5.66 -13.81
C PHE A 51 5.19 5.17 -13.55
N ASP A 52 5.38 4.44 -12.46
CA ASP A 52 6.70 4.04 -11.97
C ASP A 52 7.03 2.57 -12.27
N SER A 53 8.33 2.27 -12.33
CA SER A 53 8.85 0.91 -12.43
C SER A 53 9.87 0.67 -11.33
N VAL A 54 9.66 -0.36 -10.51
CA VAL A 54 10.56 -0.73 -9.42
C VAL A 54 10.96 -2.19 -9.56
N ASP A 55 12.27 -2.44 -9.49
CA ASP A 55 12.85 -3.76 -9.28
C ASP A 55 13.63 -3.72 -7.96
N GLY A 56 13.12 -4.39 -6.92
CA GLY A 56 13.79 -4.47 -5.62
C GLY A 56 15.09 -5.28 -5.67
N GLY A 57 15.14 -6.29 -6.54
CA GLY A 57 16.29 -7.17 -6.66
C GLY A 57 16.33 -8.26 -5.57
N THR A 58 17.48 -8.46 -4.93
CA THR A 58 17.64 -9.45 -3.86
C THR A 58 17.65 -8.77 -2.51
N GLY A 59 16.75 -9.16 -1.62
CA GLY A 59 16.60 -8.42 -0.38
C GLY A 59 15.31 -8.72 0.34
N ASN A 60 14.99 -7.86 1.29
CA ASN A 60 13.62 -7.71 1.80
C ASN A 60 13.26 -6.24 1.62
N ASP A 61 12.78 -5.95 0.43
CA ASP A 61 12.68 -4.62 -0.15
C ASP A 61 11.28 -4.05 0.07
N GLY A 62 11.22 -2.73 0.25
CA GLY A 62 9.99 -2.02 0.61
C GLY A 62 9.56 -1.02 -0.44
N LEU A 63 8.27 -1.00 -0.78
CA LEU A 63 7.65 0.03 -1.61
C LEU A 63 6.70 0.91 -0.79
N GLY A 64 7.03 2.18 -0.70
CA GLY A 64 6.25 3.23 -0.07
C GLY A 64 5.33 3.93 -1.06
N LEU A 65 4.06 4.04 -0.70
CA LEU A 65 3.04 4.79 -1.42
C LEU A 65 2.46 5.85 -0.46
N ASP A 66 2.61 7.12 -0.79
CA ASP A 66 2.18 8.24 0.05
C ASP A 66 1.05 9.04 -0.61
N PHE A 67 -0.14 8.95 -0.03
CA PHE A 67 -1.33 9.63 -0.50
C PHE A 67 -1.88 10.68 0.47
N ASN A 68 -1.09 11.15 1.44
CA ASN A 68 -1.51 12.16 2.41
C ASN A 68 -2.01 13.46 1.73
N ALA A 69 -1.46 13.77 0.55
CA ALA A 69 -1.80 14.94 -0.25
C ALA A 69 -2.99 14.73 -1.21
N ALA A 70 -3.57 13.52 -1.27
CA ALA A 70 -4.70 13.23 -2.14
C ALA A 70 -5.93 14.09 -1.79
N ALA A 71 -6.63 14.57 -2.81
CA ALA A 71 -7.76 15.47 -2.66
C ALA A 71 -9.10 14.75 -2.43
N SER A 72 -9.11 13.42 -2.48
CA SER A 72 -10.27 12.54 -2.30
C SER A 72 -9.79 11.15 -1.88
N GLY A 73 -10.73 10.28 -1.51
CA GLY A 73 -10.43 8.88 -1.17
C GLY A 73 -9.67 8.15 -2.27
N VAL A 74 -8.78 7.26 -1.86
CA VAL A 74 -7.80 6.54 -2.67
C VAL A 74 -8.19 5.08 -2.72
N THR A 75 -8.25 4.51 -3.91
CA THR A 75 -8.39 3.07 -4.12
C THR A 75 -7.15 2.50 -4.77
N ILE A 76 -6.49 1.55 -4.11
CA ILE A 76 -5.34 0.82 -4.64
C ILE A 76 -5.81 -0.52 -5.21
N ALA A 77 -5.66 -0.68 -6.51
CA ALA A 77 -5.84 -1.95 -7.20
C ALA A 77 -4.47 -2.57 -7.49
N ARG A 78 -4.36 -3.90 -7.34
CA ARG A 78 -3.16 -4.70 -7.62
C ARG A 78 -3.51 -5.86 -8.53
N SER A 79 -2.60 -6.28 -9.40
CA SER A 79 -2.82 -7.48 -10.25
C SER A 79 -2.65 -8.81 -9.51
N SER A 80 -1.90 -8.80 -8.41
CA SER A 80 -1.46 -9.98 -7.66
C SER A 80 -1.19 -9.60 -6.20
N SER A 81 -1.26 -10.59 -5.31
CA SER A 81 -0.87 -10.42 -3.90
C SER A 81 0.64 -10.52 -3.70
N GLY A 82 1.31 -11.41 -4.43
CA GLY A 82 2.74 -11.67 -4.29
C GLY A 82 3.69 -10.51 -4.63
N PRO A 83 5.01 -10.74 -4.54
CA PRO A 83 6.03 -9.69 -4.60
C PRO A 83 6.20 -9.03 -5.97
N ASP A 84 5.68 -9.68 -7.02
CA ASP A 84 5.64 -9.16 -8.38
C ASP A 84 4.21 -8.75 -8.72
N PHE A 85 3.99 -7.47 -8.98
CA PHE A 85 2.66 -6.91 -9.21
C PHE A 85 2.68 -5.63 -10.03
N THR A 86 1.55 -5.40 -10.69
CA THR A 86 1.16 -4.09 -11.20
C THR A 86 0.24 -3.44 -10.16
N TYR A 87 0.27 -2.11 -10.05
CA TYR A 87 -0.65 -1.38 -9.18
C TYR A 87 -1.20 -0.12 -9.84
N SER A 88 -2.38 0.32 -9.37
CA SER A 88 -2.98 1.60 -9.72
C SER A 88 -3.69 2.17 -8.51
N ALA A 89 -3.26 3.35 -8.08
CA ALA A 89 -3.88 4.16 -7.05
C ALA A 89 -4.70 5.27 -7.69
N THR A 90 -6.01 5.23 -7.48
CA THR A 90 -6.96 6.18 -8.06
C THR A 90 -7.60 7.04 -6.99
N SER A 91 -7.79 8.33 -7.26
CA SER A 91 -8.47 9.28 -6.38
C SER A 91 -9.34 10.22 -7.21
N GLY A 92 -10.62 10.37 -6.86
CA GLY A 92 -11.56 11.24 -7.59
C GLY A 92 -11.71 10.88 -9.08
N GLY A 93 -11.48 9.63 -9.47
CA GLY A 93 -11.51 9.16 -10.86
C GLY A 93 -10.24 9.47 -11.67
N GLN A 94 -9.19 9.97 -11.04
CA GLN A 94 -7.86 10.15 -11.63
C GLN A 94 -6.89 9.10 -11.10
N ILE A 95 -5.90 8.70 -11.90
CA ILE A 95 -4.76 7.91 -11.43
C ILE A 95 -3.76 8.87 -10.83
N LEU A 96 -3.40 8.69 -9.56
CA LEU A 96 -2.34 9.46 -8.89
C LEU A 96 -0.98 8.79 -9.05
N ALA A 97 -0.95 7.48 -8.81
CA ALA A 97 0.25 6.65 -8.93
C ALA A 97 -0.13 5.30 -9.53
N SER A 98 0.74 4.74 -10.34
CA SER A 98 0.57 3.42 -10.94
C SER A 98 1.92 2.88 -11.35
N GLY A 99 2.01 1.60 -11.65
CA GLY A 99 3.29 1.07 -12.08
C GLY A 99 3.45 -0.42 -11.92
N GLN A 100 4.67 -0.86 -12.19
CA GLN A 100 5.12 -2.23 -12.01
C GLN A 100 6.12 -2.28 -10.85
N ALA A 101 5.98 -3.28 -9.99
CA ALA A 101 6.94 -3.59 -8.94
C ALA A 101 7.28 -5.08 -9.00
N THR A 102 8.56 -5.40 -8.91
CA THR A 102 9.08 -6.77 -8.83
C THR A 102 10.01 -6.92 -7.65
N SER A 103 10.03 -8.10 -7.04
CA SER A 103 10.81 -8.40 -5.82
C SER A 103 10.57 -7.36 -4.71
N ILE A 104 9.30 -7.13 -4.36
CA ILE A 104 8.94 -6.27 -3.23
C ILE A 104 8.22 -7.11 -2.18
N GLU A 105 8.81 -7.20 -0.99
CA GLU A 105 8.30 -8.02 0.11
C GLU A 105 7.43 -7.24 1.11
N ARG A 106 7.41 -5.90 1.01
CA ARG A 106 6.68 -5.04 1.94
C ARG A 106 6.15 -3.78 1.28
N LEU A 107 4.88 -3.47 1.54
CA LEU A 107 4.30 -2.17 1.27
C LEU A 107 4.27 -1.30 2.53
N SER A 108 4.46 0.00 2.33
CA SER A 108 4.19 1.03 3.32
C SER A 108 3.24 2.04 2.72
N ILE A 109 1.96 1.96 3.11
CA ILE A 109 0.90 2.79 2.56
C ILE A 109 0.53 3.87 3.58
N TYR A 110 0.65 5.13 3.16
CA TYR A 110 0.14 6.28 3.89
C TYR A 110 -1.11 6.75 3.17
N ASP A 111 -2.24 6.71 3.89
CA ASP A 111 -3.56 6.93 3.31
C ASP A 111 -3.85 8.42 3.05
N SER A 112 -5.08 8.70 2.62
CA SER A 112 -5.60 10.06 2.54
C SER A 112 -6.47 10.37 3.77
N ARG A 113 -6.92 11.62 3.91
CA ARG A 113 -7.85 12.02 4.98
C ARG A 113 -9.33 11.68 4.69
N PHE A 114 -9.60 10.86 3.69
CA PHE A 114 -10.91 10.54 3.16
C PHE A 114 -11.10 9.02 3.12
N ASP A 115 -12.31 8.57 2.80
CA ASP A 115 -12.63 7.13 2.76
C ASP A 115 -11.77 6.40 1.71
N ASP A 116 -10.82 5.59 2.17
CA ASP A 116 -9.86 4.88 1.33
C ASP A 116 -10.16 3.38 1.18
N VAL A 117 -9.65 2.76 0.12
CA VAL A 117 -9.67 1.30 -0.10
C VAL A 117 -8.24 0.84 -0.41
N LEU A 118 -7.61 0.21 0.58
CA LEU A 118 -6.19 -0.13 0.59
C LEU A 118 -5.99 -1.65 0.60
N ASN A 119 -4.97 -2.12 -0.10
CA ASN A 119 -4.62 -3.54 -0.18
C ASN A 119 -3.08 -3.69 -0.16
N GLY A 120 -2.58 -4.42 0.84
CA GLY A 120 -1.16 -4.74 1.05
C GLY A 120 -0.69 -5.86 0.12
N GLY A 121 -1.35 -7.00 0.19
CA GLY A 121 -1.04 -8.17 -0.62
C GLY A 121 -0.44 -9.27 0.26
N ASP A 122 0.55 -9.97 -0.26
CA ASP A 122 1.38 -10.87 0.54
C ASP A 122 2.59 -10.07 1.05
N GLY A 123 3.02 -10.30 2.27
CA GLY A 123 4.14 -9.58 2.89
C GLY A 123 3.80 -9.10 4.29
N ASP A 124 4.80 -8.55 4.98
CA ASP A 124 4.61 -7.92 6.29
C ASP A 124 4.38 -6.42 6.09
N ASP A 125 3.14 -6.04 5.77
CA ASP A 125 2.81 -4.69 5.31
C ASP A 125 2.56 -3.68 6.44
N TYR A 126 2.73 -2.40 6.12
CA TYR A 126 2.47 -1.29 7.03
C TYR A 126 1.47 -0.29 6.45
N PHE A 127 0.46 0.06 7.24
CA PHE A 127 -0.54 1.06 6.91
C PHE A 127 -0.55 2.15 7.97
N SER A 128 -0.36 3.40 7.55
CA SER A 128 -0.60 4.57 8.39
C SER A 128 -1.90 5.21 7.97
N LEU A 129 -2.94 5.00 8.77
CA LEU A 129 -4.27 5.53 8.51
C LEU A 129 -4.53 6.83 9.24
N THR A 130 -5.24 7.73 8.57
CA THR A 130 -5.64 9.02 9.10
C THR A 130 -7.14 9.05 9.41
N ARG A 131 -7.91 9.93 8.79
CA ARG A 131 -9.36 10.06 9.00
C ARG A 131 -10.06 9.48 7.79
N GLY A 132 -11.24 8.93 7.99
CA GLY A 132 -12.00 8.34 6.89
C GLY A 132 -12.74 7.11 7.39
N HIS A 133 -13.63 6.59 6.56
CA HIS A 133 -14.17 5.26 6.70
C HIS A 133 -13.45 4.34 5.71
N ASP A 134 -12.27 3.87 6.13
CA ASP A 134 -11.40 3.15 5.21
C ASP A 134 -11.75 1.66 5.16
N ILE A 135 -11.32 1.01 4.10
CA ILE A 135 -11.33 -0.44 3.94
C ILE A 135 -9.89 -0.86 3.70
N VAL A 136 -9.35 -1.69 4.59
CA VAL A 136 -7.93 -2.10 4.53
C VAL A 136 -7.84 -3.61 4.54
N SER A 137 -7.20 -4.17 3.53
CA SER A 137 -6.79 -5.57 3.51
C SER A 137 -5.27 -5.62 3.67
N GLY A 138 -4.78 -6.21 4.75
CA GLY A 138 -3.35 -6.52 4.88
C GLY A 138 -2.97 -7.62 3.90
N GLY A 139 -3.71 -8.73 3.98
CA GLY A 139 -3.51 -9.91 3.14
C GLY A 139 -2.73 -10.96 3.91
N ALA A 140 -1.78 -11.65 3.27
CA ALA A 140 -1.02 -12.72 3.92
C ALA A 140 0.27 -12.16 4.54
N GLY A 141 0.53 -12.46 5.81
CA GLY A 141 1.75 -12.03 6.50
C GLY A 141 1.44 -11.38 7.84
N PHE A 142 2.42 -10.71 8.43
CA PHE A 142 2.28 -9.96 9.67
C PHE A 142 2.13 -8.46 9.38
N ASP A 143 0.88 -8.05 9.16
CA ASP A 143 0.56 -6.66 8.85
C ASP A 143 0.42 -5.79 10.11
N GLN A 144 0.77 -4.52 9.97
CA GLN A 144 0.63 -3.50 11.00
C GLN A 144 -0.18 -2.32 10.48
N VAL A 145 -1.15 -1.88 11.29
CA VAL A 145 -1.95 -0.69 11.03
C VAL A 145 -1.76 0.29 12.19
N PHE A 146 -1.38 1.52 11.86
CA PHE A 146 -1.24 2.63 12.79
C PHE A 146 -2.31 3.69 12.52
N THR A 147 -3.00 4.18 13.56
CA THR A 147 -4.04 5.21 13.44
C THR A 147 -3.95 6.20 14.62
N LEU A 148 -4.27 7.49 14.40
CA LEU A 148 -4.06 8.54 15.41
C LEU A 148 -5.29 9.00 16.22
N SER A 149 -6.52 8.49 15.99
CA SER A 149 -7.66 8.69 16.92
C SER A 149 -8.95 7.92 16.56
N THR A 150 -9.66 7.42 17.58
CA THR A 150 -11.09 6.96 17.61
C THR A 150 -11.59 6.05 16.48
N VAL A 151 -10.70 5.41 15.73
CA VAL A 151 -11.11 4.39 14.76
C VAL A 151 -11.49 3.12 15.52
N MET A 152 -12.79 2.78 15.57
CA MET A 152 -13.22 1.46 15.98
C MET A 152 -12.80 0.46 14.88
N VAL A 153 -11.68 -0.23 15.10
CA VAL A 153 -11.24 -1.34 14.25
C VAL A 153 -12.25 -2.47 14.41
N MET A 154 -13.12 -2.67 13.42
CA MET A 154 -13.85 -3.93 13.27
C MET A 154 -13.00 -4.86 12.42
N ALA A 155 -12.26 -5.75 13.08
CA ALA A 155 -11.60 -6.87 12.39
C ALA A 155 -12.66 -7.87 11.96
N LEU A 156 -12.94 -7.97 10.65
CA LEU A 156 -13.80 -9.02 10.12
C LEU A 156 -12.95 -10.29 9.97
N ILE A 157 -12.89 -11.10 11.03
CA ILE A 157 -12.30 -12.45 10.95
C ILE A 157 -13.32 -13.34 10.26
N LEU A 158 -13.08 -13.68 8.98
CA LEU A 158 -13.82 -14.74 8.29
C LEU A 158 -13.44 -16.09 8.90
N LEU A 159 -14.06 -16.44 10.04
CA LEU A 159 -13.99 -17.80 10.56
C LEU A 159 -14.59 -18.74 9.51
N PRO A 160 -13.87 -19.81 9.08
CA PRO A 160 -14.36 -20.78 8.10
C PRO A 160 -15.74 -21.37 8.47
N SER A 161 -16.07 -21.40 9.77
CA SER A 161 -17.33 -21.91 10.31
C SER A 161 -18.58 -21.07 9.98
N LEU A 162 -18.44 -19.82 9.52
CA LEU A 162 -19.57 -18.98 9.12
C LEU A 162 -20.01 -19.19 7.66
N LEU A 163 -19.15 -19.76 6.81
CA LEU A 163 -19.51 -20.13 5.42
C LEU A 163 -20.44 -21.36 5.37
N GLU A 164 -20.38 -22.25 6.36
CA GLU A 164 -21.27 -23.41 6.49
C GLU A 164 -22.69 -23.06 6.96
N GLN A 165 -22.93 -21.82 7.41
CA GLN A 165 -24.23 -21.32 7.90
C GLN A 165 -24.89 -20.31 6.93
N LYS A 166 -24.65 -20.45 5.61
CA LYS A 166 -25.10 -19.50 4.56
C LYS A 166 -26.63 -19.38 4.38
N ASN A 167 -27.42 -20.24 5.05
CA ASN A 167 -28.87 -20.32 4.86
C ASN A 167 -29.71 -19.87 6.06
N SER A 168 -29.11 -19.32 7.12
CA SER A 168 -29.92 -18.77 8.23
C SER A 168 -30.29 -17.29 7.97
N PRO A 169 -31.54 -16.86 8.25
CA PRO A 169 -31.94 -15.46 8.13
C PRO A 169 -31.12 -14.50 9.01
N LEU A 170 -30.53 -15.03 10.10
CA LEU A 170 -29.68 -14.27 11.02
C LEU A 170 -28.29 -14.01 10.43
N SER A 171 -27.71 -14.94 9.67
CA SER A 171 -26.42 -14.73 9.01
C SER A 171 -26.52 -13.73 7.85
N GLN A 172 -27.61 -13.77 7.08
CA GLN A 172 -27.85 -12.77 6.03
C GLN A 172 -28.11 -11.36 6.61
N ARG A 173 -28.83 -11.26 7.75
CA ARG A 173 -29.06 -9.97 8.43
C ARG A 173 -27.80 -9.41 9.09
N ALA A 174 -26.95 -10.26 9.69
CA ALA A 174 -25.68 -9.83 10.27
C ALA A 174 -24.68 -9.34 9.22
N VAL A 175 -24.60 -10.03 8.08
CA VAL A 175 -23.77 -9.61 6.93
C VAL A 175 -24.30 -8.31 6.31
N MET A 176 -25.62 -8.16 6.17
CA MET A 176 -26.23 -6.99 5.53
C MET A 176 -26.23 -5.73 6.42
N GLN A 177 -26.25 -5.86 7.75
CA GLN A 177 -26.10 -4.73 8.67
C GLN A 177 -24.66 -4.21 8.77
N LEU A 178 -23.66 -5.04 8.44
CA LEU A 178 -22.25 -4.65 8.45
C LEU A 178 -21.88 -3.65 7.34
N PHE A 179 -22.60 -3.69 6.21
CA PHE A 179 -22.39 -2.78 5.06
C PHE A 179 -22.97 -1.37 5.24
N HIS A 180 -23.64 -1.07 6.35
CA HIS A 180 -24.35 0.19 6.59
C HIS A 180 -23.83 0.98 7.80
N LEU A 181 -22.64 0.65 8.32
CA LEU A 181 -22.07 1.32 9.50
C LEU A 181 -20.87 2.21 9.13
N PRO A 182 -20.68 3.35 9.82
CA PRO A 182 -19.67 4.37 9.50
C PRO A 182 -18.30 4.04 10.15
N TYR A 183 -17.73 2.86 9.90
CA TYR A 183 -16.48 2.42 10.56
C TYR A 183 -15.50 1.75 9.60
N LEU A 184 -14.21 1.79 9.98
CA LEU A 184 -13.09 1.10 9.32
C LEU A 184 -13.34 -0.41 9.25
N GLN A 185 -13.20 -0.99 8.06
CA GLN A 185 -13.26 -2.45 7.85
C GLN A 185 -11.86 -2.99 7.54
N VAL A 186 -11.34 -3.83 8.45
CA VAL A 186 -10.08 -4.56 8.20
C VAL A 186 -10.40 -5.99 7.82
N LEU A 187 -10.01 -6.40 6.59
CA LEU A 187 -10.11 -7.77 6.13
C LEU A 187 -8.80 -8.52 6.44
N LYS A 188 -8.91 -9.64 7.14
CA LYS A 188 -7.84 -10.65 7.22
C LYS A 188 -8.29 -11.87 6.43
N VAL A 189 -7.43 -12.35 5.52
CA VAL A 189 -7.62 -13.60 4.78
C VAL A 189 -6.89 -14.72 5.50
#